data_AF-A0A4S8PAV3-F1
#
_entry.id   AF-A0A4S8PAV3-F1
#
_cell.length_a   1.000
_cell.length_b   1.000
_cell.length_c   1.000
_cell.angle_alpha   90.00
_cell.angle_beta   90.00
_cell.angle_gamma   90.00
#
_symmetry.space_group_name_H-M   'P 1'
#
loop_
_entity.id
_entity.type
_entity.pdbx_description
1 polymer ?
#
loop_
_entity_poly.entity_id
_entity_poly.type
_entity_poly.pdbx_seq_one_letter_code
_entity_poly.pdbx_strand_id
1 'polypeptide(L)'
;MSVFPDRDTVADKIAALQDADQAFLRLLFDTPSQDDALLEGLYLYLETASAAPFLNSLKLERTGEWIGNEAPARLQIRLMEAARSSQHPAFAAFRSGLSRSGGLERAYPKAAV
;
A
#
# COMPACT_ATOMS: atom_id res chain seq x y z
N MET A 1 -22.83 -6.16 11.34
CA MET A 1 -22.24 -5.31 10.28
C MET A 1 -21.14 -4.52 10.95
N SER A 2 -19.88 -4.81 10.63
CA SER A 2 -18.78 -3.97 11.08
C SER A 2 -18.95 -2.59 10.45
N VAL A 3 -18.71 -1.53 11.21
CA VAL A 3 -18.73 -0.12 10.73
C VAL A 3 -17.48 0.18 9.88
N PHE A 4 -16.67 -0.85 9.63
CA PHE A 4 -15.33 -0.75 9.08
C PHE A 4 -15.27 -1.49 7.74
N PRO A 5 -14.55 -0.93 6.75
CA PRO A 5 -14.42 -1.55 5.45
C PRO A 5 -13.70 -2.90 5.59
N ASP A 6 -14.18 -3.91 4.89
CA ASP A 6 -13.51 -5.20 4.83
C ASP A 6 -12.28 -5.14 3.90
N ARG A 7 -11.41 -6.14 4.06
CA ARG A 7 -10.16 -6.25 3.28
C ARG A 7 -10.39 -6.33 1.77
N ASP A 8 -11.51 -6.92 1.34
CA ASP A 8 -11.86 -7.09 -0.07
C ASP A 8 -12.18 -5.72 -0.69
N THR A 9 -12.98 -4.92 0.01
CA THR A 9 -13.26 -3.53 -0.36
C THR A 9 -11.97 -2.73 -0.45
N VAL A 10 -11.09 -2.82 0.56
CA VAL A 10 -9.80 -2.11 0.53
C VAL A 10 -8.94 -2.54 -0.68
N ALA A 11 -8.84 -3.84 -0.94
CA ALA A 11 -8.07 -4.36 -2.07
C ALA A 11 -8.59 -3.84 -3.42
N ASP A 12 -9.91 -3.82 -3.60
CA ASP A 12 -10.56 -3.27 -4.80
C ASP A 12 -10.26 -1.78 -4.97
N LYS A 13 -10.28 -1.01 -3.87
CA LYS A 13 -9.95 0.43 -3.87
C LYS A 13 -8.48 0.68 -4.21
N ILE A 14 -7.56 -0.13 -3.68
CA ILE A 14 -6.14 -0.08 -4.04
C ILE A 14 -5.93 -0.46 -5.51
N ALA A 15 -6.66 -1.46 -6.01
CA ALA A 15 -6.55 -1.92 -7.38
C ALA A 15 -7.11 -0.90 -8.40
N ALA A 16 -8.19 -0.20 -8.09
CA ALA A 16 -8.77 0.80 -8.98
C ALA A 16 -7.99 2.12 -8.94
N LEU A 17 -7.67 2.61 -7.75
CA LEU A 17 -6.90 3.83 -7.47
C LEU A 17 -7.39 5.09 -8.23
N GLN A 18 -8.68 5.17 -8.54
CA GLN A 18 -9.29 6.36 -9.15
C GLN A 18 -9.49 7.45 -8.08
N ASP A 19 -9.85 8.67 -8.48
CA ASP A 19 -9.95 9.81 -7.56
C ASP A 19 -10.86 9.54 -6.34
N ALA A 20 -12.00 8.86 -6.56
CA ALA A 20 -12.91 8.48 -5.48
C ALA A 20 -12.30 7.43 -4.54
N ASP A 21 -11.53 6.47 -5.08
CA ASP A 21 -10.87 5.43 -4.29
C ASP A 21 -9.68 6.00 -3.53
N GLN A 22 -8.97 6.96 -4.10
CA GLN A 22 -7.91 7.73 -3.43
C GLN A 22 -8.47 8.53 -2.25
N ALA A 23 -9.63 9.18 -2.42
CA ALA A 23 -10.30 9.89 -1.33
C ALA A 23 -10.70 8.92 -0.19
N PHE A 24 -11.20 7.73 -0.54
CA PHE A 24 -11.49 6.67 0.43
C PHE A 24 -10.23 6.21 1.18
N LEU A 25 -9.13 5.95 0.48
CA LEU A 25 -7.88 5.50 1.09
C LEU A 25 -7.26 6.57 1.98
N ARG A 26 -7.35 7.86 1.63
CA ARG A 26 -6.93 8.97 2.50
C ARG A 26 -7.73 9.00 3.81
N LEU A 27 -9.05 8.80 3.75
CA LEU A 27 -9.87 8.69 4.97
C LEU A 27 -9.44 7.49 5.83
N LEU A 28 -9.06 6.38 5.19
CA LEU A 28 -8.53 5.21 5.89
C LEU A 28 -7.21 5.52 6.58
N PHE A 29 -6.31 6.26 5.92
CA PHE A 29 -5.05 6.75 6.48
C PHE A 29 -5.24 7.70 7.66
N ASP A 30 -6.38 8.38 7.78
CA ASP A 30 -6.67 9.25 8.93
C ASP A 30 -7.16 8.46 10.16
N THR A 31 -7.45 7.16 10.01
CA THR A 31 -8.08 6.35 11.06
C THR A 31 -7.16 5.20 11.51
N PRO A 32 -6.33 5.38 12.56
CA PRO A 32 -5.37 4.34 13.02
C PRO A 32 -5.99 2.99 13.36
N SER A 33 -7.25 2.96 13.81
CA SER A 33 -7.96 1.71 14.11
C SER A 33 -8.25 0.87 12.85
N GLN A 34 -8.01 1.41 11.65
CA GLN A 34 -8.19 0.74 10.37
C GLN A 34 -6.87 0.29 9.74
N ASP A 35 -5.72 0.56 10.38
CA ASP A 35 -4.42 0.25 9.81
C ASP A 35 -4.27 -1.25 9.48
N ASP A 36 -4.89 -2.13 10.28
CA ASP A 36 -4.88 -3.58 10.02
C ASP A 36 -5.75 -3.96 8.82
N ALA A 37 -6.97 -3.41 8.71
CA ALA A 37 -7.84 -3.63 7.56
C ALA A 37 -7.20 -3.12 6.25
N LEU A 38 -6.51 -1.98 6.32
CA LEU A 38 -5.72 -1.44 5.22
C LEU A 38 -4.64 -2.45 4.76
N LEU A 39 -3.88 -3.00 5.71
CA LEU A 39 -2.79 -3.92 5.41
C LEU A 39 -3.28 -5.28 4.92
N GLU A 40 -4.37 -5.80 5.48
CA GLU A 40 -5.02 -7.01 4.98
C GLU A 40 -5.48 -6.83 3.52
N GLY A 41 -6.08 -5.68 3.19
CA GLY A 41 -6.45 -5.34 1.82
C GLY A 41 -5.24 -5.18 0.89
N LEU A 42 -4.15 -4.58 1.38
CA LEU A 42 -2.90 -4.48 0.63
C LEU A 42 -2.29 -5.86 0.33
N TYR A 43 -2.26 -6.76 1.30
CA TYR A 43 -1.79 -8.13 1.08
C TYR A 43 -2.65 -8.85 0.05
N LEU A 44 -3.97 -8.74 0.16
CA LEU A 44 -4.88 -9.34 -0.81
C LEU A 44 -4.68 -8.76 -2.23
N TYR A 45 -4.47 -7.45 -2.36
CA TYR A 45 -4.14 -6.83 -3.65
C TYR A 45 -2.85 -7.39 -4.25
N LEU A 46 -1.78 -7.52 -3.45
CA LEU A 46 -0.49 -8.03 -3.91
C LEU A 46 -0.55 -9.52 -4.26
N GLU A 47 -1.27 -10.33 -3.49
CA GLU A 47 -1.51 -11.74 -3.80
C GLU A 47 -2.37 -11.92 -5.06
N THR A 48 -3.40 -11.10 -5.23
CA THR A 48 -4.21 -11.13 -6.46
C THR A 48 -3.36 -10.78 -7.67
N ALA A 49 -2.49 -9.78 -7.55
CA ALA A 49 -1.55 -9.42 -8.61
C ALA A 49 -0.46 -10.49 -8.82
N SER A 50 -0.09 -11.26 -7.79
CA SER A 50 0.88 -12.36 -7.90
C SER A 50 0.29 -13.56 -8.65
N ALA A 51 -0.99 -13.83 -8.45
CA ALA A 51 -1.72 -14.92 -9.09
C ALA A 51 -2.24 -14.60 -10.50
N ALA A 52 -2.17 -13.33 -10.93
CA ALA A 52 -2.66 -12.91 -12.23
C ALA A 52 -1.84 -13.53 -13.39
N PRO A 53 -2.47 -13.86 -14.54
CA PRO A 53 -1.77 -14.44 -15.68
C PRO A 53 -0.72 -13.51 -16.30
N PHE A 54 -0.86 -12.20 -16.10
CA PHE A 54 0.09 -11.19 -16.54
C PHE A 54 0.39 -10.21 -15.42
N LEU A 55 1.68 -9.92 -15.23
CA LEU A 55 2.14 -8.95 -14.26
C LEU A 55 2.06 -7.53 -14.83
N ASN A 56 1.22 -6.68 -14.23
CA ASN A 56 1.19 -5.26 -14.51
C ASN A 56 2.13 -4.49 -13.56
N SER A 57 3.44 -4.60 -13.80
CA SER A 57 4.47 -3.99 -12.94
C SER A 57 4.34 -2.47 -12.85
N LEU A 58 4.04 -1.79 -13.97
CA LEU A 58 3.88 -0.34 -14.00
C LEU A 58 2.72 0.13 -13.11
N LYS A 59 1.61 -0.60 -13.08
CA LYS A 59 0.49 -0.30 -12.18
C LYS A 59 0.91 -0.47 -10.72
N LEU A 60 1.51 -1.61 -10.36
CA LEU A 60 1.97 -1.89 -9.00
C LEU A 60 2.96 -0.84 -8.49
N GLU A 61 3.90 -0.46 -9.34
CA GLU A 61 4.86 0.61 -9.07
C GLU A 61 4.19 1.96 -8.80
N ARG A 62 3.24 2.37 -9.65
CA ARG A 62 2.48 3.62 -9.45
C ARG A 62 1.64 3.57 -8.18
N THR A 63 1.00 2.44 -7.90
CA THR A 63 0.24 2.23 -6.66
C THR A 63 1.15 2.34 -5.44
N GLY A 64 2.31 1.68 -5.45
CA GLY A 64 3.28 1.77 -4.35
C GLY A 64 3.80 3.19 -4.14
N GLU A 65 4.10 3.90 -5.21
CA GLU A 65 4.56 5.29 -5.14
C GLU A 65 3.49 6.24 -4.57
N TRP A 66 2.25 6.09 -5.03
CA TRP A 66 1.12 6.88 -4.52
C TRP A 66 0.85 6.59 -3.04
N ILE A 67 0.76 5.30 -2.64
CA ILE A 67 0.54 4.93 -1.24
C ILE A 67 1.68 5.45 -0.36
N GLY A 68 2.94 5.29 -0.78
CA GLY A 68 4.08 5.78 -0.01
C GLY A 68 4.10 7.31 0.15
N ASN A 69 3.55 8.05 -0.82
CA ASN A 69 3.44 9.50 -0.75
C ASN A 69 2.36 10.00 0.20
N GLU A 70 1.21 9.32 0.22
CA GLU A 70 0.00 9.72 0.93
C GLU A 70 -0.13 9.09 2.32
N ALA A 71 0.51 7.93 2.54
CA ALA A 71 0.39 7.22 3.80
C ALA A 71 1.13 7.95 4.95
N PRO A 72 0.52 8.03 6.14
CA PRO A 72 1.12 8.65 7.32
C PRO A 72 2.37 7.90 7.78
N ALA A 73 3.26 8.62 8.46
CA ALA A 73 4.55 8.09 8.94
C ALA A 73 4.44 6.75 9.66
N ARG A 74 3.41 6.58 10.51
CA ARG A 74 3.17 5.35 11.29
C ARG A 74 3.01 4.08 10.44
N LEU A 75 2.57 4.21 9.19
CA LEU A 75 2.33 3.09 8.29
C LEU A 75 3.56 2.73 7.44
N GLN A 76 4.53 3.63 7.30
CA GLN A 76 5.62 3.47 6.34
C GLN A 76 6.46 2.21 6.58
N ILE A 77 6.72 1.86 7.86
CA ILE A 77 7.42 0.61 8.21
C ILE A 77 6.57 -0.60 7.78
N ARG A 78 5.29 -0.65 8.16
CA ARG A 78 4.40 -1.79 7.86
C ARG A 78 4.15 -1.95 6.36
N LEU A 79 4.11 -0.86 5.61
CA LEU A 79 4.03 -0.88 4.14
C LEU A 79 5.29 -1.51 3.52
N MET A 80 6.47 -1.15 4.02
CA MET A 80 7.73 -1.74 3.58
C MET A 80 7.86 -3.21 3.96
N GLU A 81 7.37 -3.61 5.14
CA GLU A 81 7.29 -5.00 5.57
C GLU A 81 6.38 -5.81 4.64
N ALA A 82 5.16 -5.31 4.37
CA ALA A 82 4.22 -5.95 3.44
C ALA A 82 4.83 -6.11 2.04
N ALA A 83 5.53 -5.10 1.55
CA ALA A 83 6.20 -5.15 0.26
C ALA A 83 7.42 -6.11 0.22
N ARG A 84 7.89 -6.60 1.37
CA ARG A 84 9.03 -7.52 1.51
C ARG A 84 8.62 -8.94 1.92
N SER A 85 7.33 -9.19 2.15
CA SER A 85 6.86 -10.49 2.64
C SER A 85 7.00 -11.63 1.63
N SER A 86 7.18 -11.32 0.34
CA SER A 86 7.34 -12.29 -0.74
C SER A 86 8.44 -11.88 -1.73
N GLN A 87 9.03 -12.89 -2.39
CA GLN A 87 10.01 -12.69 -3.47
C GLN A 87 9.35 -12.52 -4.84
N HIS A 88 8.03 -12.61 -4.94
CA HIS A 88 7.32 -12.51 -6.21
C HIS A 88 7.54 -11.12 -6.88
N PRO A 89 7.70 -11.03 -8.21
CA PRO A 89 7.89 -9.76 -8.92
C PRO A 89 6.80 -8.71 -8.66
N ALA A 90 5.57 -9.12 -8.32
CA ALA A 90 4.50 -8.19 -7.95
C ALA A 90 4.83 -7.35 -6.71
N PHE A 91 5.36 -8.01 -5.67
CA PHE A 91 5.80 -7.37 -4.44
C PHE A 91 7.03 -6.50 -4.70
N ALA A 92 7.96 -6.98 -5.54
CA ALA A 92 9.14 -6.21 -5.94
C ALA A 92 8.78 -4.91 -6.68
N ALA A 93 7.81 -4.97 -7.61
CA ALA A 93 7.31 -3.80 -8.34
C ALA A 93 6.65 -2.79 -7.38
N PHE A 94 5.75 -3.25 -6.51
CA PHE A 94 5.14 -2.40 -5.50
C PHE A 94 6.18 -1.75 -4.57
N ARG A 95 7.16 -2.52 -4.09
CA ARG A 95 8.26 -2.04 -3.26
C ARG A 95 9.09 -0.97 -3.97
N SER A 96 9.34 -1.13 -5.26
CA SER A 96 10.06 -0.15 -6.08
C SER A 96 9.35 1.21 -6.07
N GLY A 97 8.03 1.20 -6.22
CA GLY A 97 7.18 2.37 -6.06
C GLY A 97 7.29 3.01 -4.67
N LEU A 98 7.14 2.20 -3.61
CA LEU A 98 7.29 2.69 -2.23
C LEU A 98 8.66 3.34 -2.00
N SER A 99 9.74 2.73 -2.46
CA SER A 99 11.08 3.32 -2.34
C SER A 99 11.22 4.64 -3.10
N ARG A 100 10.59 4.79 -4.27
CA ARG A 100 10.59 6.07 -5.01
C ARG A 100 9.83 7.19 -4.30
N SER A 101 8.78 6.87 -3.55
CA SER A 101 8.02 7.86 -2.78
C SER A 101 8.85 8.56 -1.69
N GLY A 102 9.96 7.95 -1.27
CA GLY A 102 10.77 8.41 -0.14
C GLY A 102 9.99 8.51 1.18
N GLY A 103 8.82 7.86 1.29
CA GLY A 103 7.92 7.98 2.43
C GLY A 103 8.56 7.50 3.73
N LEU A 104 9.31 6.39 3.66
CA LEU A 104 10.00 5.82 4.81
C LEU A 104 11.13 6.72 5.32
N GLU A 105 11.96 7.26 4.41
CA GLU A 105 13.05 8.16 4.75
C GLU A 105 12.54 9.49 5.32
N ARG A 106 11.40 9.99 4.81
CA ARG A 106 10.73 11.19 5.36
C ARG A 106 10.15 10.92 6.76
N ALA A 107 9.56 9.75 6.96
CA ALA A 107 8.96 9.36 8.24
C ALA A 107 10.01 9.10 9.32
N TYR A 108 11.16 8.55 8.94
CA TYR A 108 12.24 8.15 9.85
C TYR A 108 13.59 8.66 9.32
N PRO A 109 13.87 9.97 9.43
CA PRO A 109 15.12 10.53 8.97
C PRO A 109 16.28 9.94 9.78
N LYS A 110 17.39 9.66 9.09
CA LYS A 110 18.62 9.22 9.77
C LYS A 110 19.08 10.31 10.73
N ALA A 111 19.49 9.92 11.93
CA ALA A 111 20.10 10.84 12.88
C ALA A 111 21.26 11.58 12.19
N ALA A 112 21.32 12.90 12.38
CA ALA A 112 22.49 13.68 11.97
C ALA A 112 23.68 13.18 12.81
N VAL A 113 24.69 12.65 12.12
CA VAL A 113 26.00 12.32 12.71
C VAL A 113 26.82 13.59 12.79
#